data_AF-A0A432GQU8-F1
#
_entry.id   AF-A0A432GQU8-F1
#
_cell.length_a   1.000
_cell.length_b   1.000
_cell.length_c   1.000
_cell.angle_alpha   90.00
_cell.angle_beta   90.00
_cell.angle_gamma   90.00
#
_symmetry.space_group_name_H-M   'P 1'
#
loop_
_entity.id
_entity.type
_entity.pdbx_description
1 polymer ?
#
loop_
_entity_poly.entity_id
_entity_poly.type
_entity_poly.pdbx_seq_one_letter_code
_entity_poly.pdbx_strand_id
1 'polypeptide(L)'
;RRIQVREEEGRLKIISGTFGNSSTIEVDPGPDKDLSSLGLTDGISTPGEDVAGSIGNVEATGRGQLLVGAKDSNTDGLRLFVTLSEDDLVDEQEATVIISKGVAVKLGHKLDKLNDPLDGNVKRATDDITGQMTSFDEQISRLNKRADTKRTRLQRKFAKLDSTMGRLKSQQSYITQQLSAMSGARKS
;
A
#
# COMPACT_ATOMS: atom_id res chain seq x y z
N ARG A 1 -31.12 -26.33 24.62
CA ARG A 1 -30.21 -27.05 25.54
C ARG A 1 -30.54 -28.52 25.44
N ARG A 2 -29.68 -29.32 24.81
CA ARG A 2 -29.84 -30.78 24.72
C ARG A 2 -28.83 -31.37 25.69
N ILE A 3 -29.26 -32.30 26.53
CA ILE A 3 -28.38 -33.11 27.38
C ILE A 3 -28.55 -34.53 26.87
N GLN A 4 -27.45 -35.24 26.67
CA GLN A 4 -27.47 -36.65 26.33
C GLN A 4 -27.04 -37.45 27.55
N VAL A 5 -27.82 -38.47 27.90
CA VAL A 5 -27.46 -39.43 28.94
C VAL A 5 -27.22 -40.76 28.26
N ARG A 6 -26.06 -41.36 28.51
CA ARG A 6 -25.67 -42.68 28.01
C ARG A 6 -25.21 -43.54 29.18
N GLU A 7 -25.42 -44.84 29.08
CA GLU A 7 -24.77 -45.80 29.95
C GLU A 7 -23.46 -46.23 29.28
N GLU A 8 -22.34 -46.12 29.99
CA GLU A 8 -21.03 -46.56 29.52
C GLU A 8 -20.33 -47.28 30.68
N GLU A 9 -20.01 -48.56 30.48
CA GLU A 9 -19.34 -49.41 31.48
C GLU A 9 -20.04 -49.45 32.86
N GLY A 10 -21.37 -49.48 32.89
CA GLY A 10 -22.16 -49.49 34.13
C GLY A 10 -22.21 -48.15 34.87
N ARG A 11 -21.75 -47.06 34.24
CA ARG A 11 -21.84 -45.68 34.74
C ARG A 11 -22.75 -44.84 33.85
N LEU A 12 -23.43 -43.86 34.44
CA LEU A 12 -24.18 -42.85 33.68
C LEU A 12 -23.24 -41.73 33.23
N LYS A 13 -23.06 -41.61 31.92
CA LYS A 13 -22.35 -40.51 31.29
C LYS A 13 -23.35 -39.46 30.83
N ILE A 14 -23.27 -38.29 31.45
CA ILE A 14 -24.11 -37.14 31.11
C ILE A 14 -23.25 -36.18 30.29
N ILE A 15 -23.68 -35.87 29.07
CA ILE A 15 -22.96 -35.02 28.13
C ILE A 15 -23.83 -33.80 27.83
N SER A 16 -23.27 -32.62 28.05
CA SER A 16 -23.90 -31.37 27.66
C SER A 16 -23.82 -31.21 26.15
N GLY A 17 -24.91 -30.76 25.52
CA GLY A 17 -24.91 -30.40 24.10
C GLY A 17 -24.34 -29.00 23.82
N THR A 18 -23.75 -28.34 24.82
CA THR A 18 -23.00 -27.09 24.67
C THR A 18 -21.51 -27.34 24.87
N PHE A 19 -20.69 -26.60 24.12
CA PHE A 19 -19.23 -26.72 24.13
C PHE A 19 -18.59 -25.53 24.85
N GLY A 20 -17.32 -25.68 25.23
CA GLY A 20 -16.53 -24.63 25.87
C GLY A 20 -16.54 -24.66 27.39
N ASN A 21 -15.64 -23.88 27.99
CA ASN A 21 -15.37 -23.89 29.43
C ASN A 21 -16.55 -23.43 30.31
N SER A 22 -17.53 -22.77 29.69
CA SER A 22 -18.80 -22.40 30.33
C SER A 22 -19.83 -23.54 30.39
N SER A 23 -19.55 -24.68 29.76
CA SER A 23 -20.40 -25.86 29.78
C SER A 23 -19.98 -26.75 30.94
N THR A 24 -20.69 -26.63 32.06
CA THR A 24 -20.53 -27.48 33.24
C THR A 24 -21.83 -28.19 33.53
N ILE A 25 -21.75 -29.44 33.98
CA ILE A 25 -22.91 -30.21 34.44
C ILE A 25 -22.78 -30.40 35.94
N GLU A 26 -23.76 -29.93 36.69
CA GLU A 26 -23.86 -30.17 38.12
C GLU A 26 -25.13 -30.97 38.38
N VAL A 27 -25.02 -31.99 39.23
CA VAL A 27 -26.12 -32.88 39.59
C VAL A 27 -26.46 -32.63 41.05
N ASP A 28 -27.62 -32.02 41.28
CA ASP A 28 -28.13 -31.72 42.62
C ASP A 28 -29.25 -32.72 42.97
N PRO A 29 -29.18 -33.43 44.11
CA PRO A 29 -30.31 -34.23 44.54
C PRO A 29 -31.46 -33.30 44.92
N GLY A 30 -32.65 -33.53 44.35
CA GLY A 30 -33.84 -32.77 44.71
C GLY A 30 -34.15 -32.86 46.21
N PRO A 31 -35.05 -31.99 46.73
CA PRO A 31 -35.38 -31.95 48.15
C PRO A 31 -35.73 -33.34 48.69
N ASP A 32 -35.18 -33.66 49.86
CA ASP A 32 -35.33 -34.94 50.59
C ASP A 32 -34.67 -36.18 49.94
N LYS A 33 -33.72 -36.00 49.02
CA LYS A 33 -32.88 -37.09 48.48
C LYS A 33 -31.40 -36.81 48.66
N ASP A 34 -30.61 -37.87 48.63
CA ASP A 34 -29.14 -37.78 48.64
C ASP A 34 -28.59 -38.50 47.40
N LEU A 35 -27.50 -38.00 46.83
CA LEU A 35 -26.81 -38.62 45.68
C LEU A 35 -26.32 -40.03 46.03
N SER A 36 -26.02 -40.27 47.31
CA SER A 36 -25.69 -41.60 47.87
C SER A 36 -26.82 -42.61 47.69
N SER A 37 -28.07 -42.20 47.90
CA SER A 37 -29.25 -43.05 47.71
C SER A 37 -29.52 -43.41 46.25
N LEU A 38 -28.97 -42.63 45.31
CA LEU A 38 -29.06 -42.84 43.87
C LEU A 38 -27.83 -43.55 43.29
N GLY A 39 -26.83 -43.86 44.13
CA GLY A 39 -25.56 -44.47 43.69
C GLY A 39 -24.69 -43.54 42.84
N LEU A 40 -24.85 -42.21 42.98
CA LEU A 40 -24.17 -41.19 42.16
C LEU A 40 -23.09 -40.44 42.96
N THR A 41 -22.42 -41.09 43.90
CA THR A 41 -21.48 -40.45 44.86
C THR A 41 -20.14 -40.07 44.26
N ASP A 42 -19.68 -40.79 43.23
CA ASP A 42 -18.35 -40.62 42.63
C ASP A 42 -18.42 -39.93 41.25
N GLY A 43 -19.43 -39.09 41.05
CA GLY A 43 -19.59 -38.33 39.80
C GLY A 43 -18.49 -37.28 39.63
N ILE A 44 -17.68 -37.42 38.59
CA ILE A 44 -16.70 -36.40 38.19
C ILE A 44 -17.33 -35.55 37.09
N SER A 45 -17.40 -34.23 37.31
CA SER A 45 -17.81 -33.26 36.28
C SER A 45 -16.58 -32.54 35.75
N THR A 46 -16.34 -32.67 34.45
CA THR A 46 -15.30 -31.94 33.74
C THR A 46 -15.94 -30.82 32.91
N PRO A 47 -15.47 -29.56 33.03
CA PRO A 47 -15.88 -28.50 32.11
C PRO A 47 -15.61 -28.89 30.66
N GLY A 48 -16.43 -28.37 29.74
CA GLY A 48 -16.15 -28.52 28.30
C GLY A 48 -14.89 -27.75 27.91
N GLU A 49 -14.23 -28.17 26.83
CA GLU A 49 -13.08 -27.44 26.29
C GLU A 49 -13.50 -26.50 25.15
N ASP A 50 -12.81 -25.36 25.05
CA ASP A 50 -12.97 -24.42 23.94
C ASP A 50 -12.15 -24.91 22.74
N VAL A 51 -12.62 -24.64 21.51
CA VAL A 51 -11.88 -25.02 20.30
C VAL A 51 -10.51 -24.33 20.23
N ALA A 52 -9.44 -25.11 20.25
CA ALA A 52 -8.09 -24.62 20.01
C ALA A 52 -7.70 -24.82 18.54
N GLY A 53 -6.98 -23.88 17.95
CA GLY A 53 -6.53 -24.01 16.56
C GLY A 53 -5.83 -22.77 16.01
N SER A 54 -5.36 -22.90 14.77
CA SER A 54 -4.78 -21.79 14.02
C SER A 54 -5.56 -21.53 12.74
N ILE A 55 -5.62 -20.27 12.32
CA ILE A 55 -6.17 -19.87 11.03
C ILE A 55 -5.00 -19.31 10.23
N GLY A 56 -4.67 -19.93 9.08
CA GLY A 56 -3.59 -19.45 8.22
C GLY A 56 -2.22 -19.29 8.94
N ASN A 57 -1.86 -20.25 9.79
CA ASN A 57 -0.65 -20.27 10.64
C ASN A 57 -0.60 -19.19 11.74
N VAL A 58 -1.70 -18.49 12.00
CA VAL A 58 -1.83 -17.57 13.13
C VAL A 58 -2.70 -18.22 14.20
N GLU A 59 -2.21 -18.25 15.44
CA GLU A 59 -2.96 -18.78 16.58
C GLU A 59 -4.28 -18.03 16.74
N ALA A 60 -5.39 -18.77 16.79
CA ALA A 60 -6.72 -18.22 16.87
C ALA A 60 -7.30 -18.42 18.28
N THR A 61 -8.22 -17.54 18.68
CA THR A 61 -8.88 -17.60 19.99
C THR A 61 -10.16 -18.42 19.91
N GLY A 62 -10.19 -19.54 20.64
CA GLY A 62 -11.36 -20.37 20.84
C GLY A 62 -12.37 -19.80 21.83
N ARG A 63 -13.67 -19.96 21.53
CA ARG A 63 -14.75 -19.76 22.51
C ARG A 63 -15.91 -20.71 22.20
N GLY A 64 -16.02 -21.80 22.94
CA GLY A 64 -16.88 -22.93 22.61
C GLY A 64 -16.50 -23.51 21.26
N GLN A 65 -17.43 -23.48 20.31
CA GLN A 65 -17.19 -23.91 18.91
C GLN A 65 -16.73 -22.76 17.99
N LEU A 66 -16.63 -21.54 18.49
CA LEU A 66 -16.25 -20.40 17.68
C LEU A 66 -14.73 -20.19 17.74
N LEU A 67 -14.07 -20.33 16.59
CA LEU A 67 -12.67 -19.99 16.42
C LEU A 67 -12.58 -18.58 15.81
N VAL A 68 -11.96 -17.65 16.54
CA VAL A 68 -11.84 -16.24 16.17
C VAL A 68 -10.40 -15.94 15.80
N GLY A 69 -10.17 -15.38 14.60
CA GLY A 69 -8.83 -15.00 14.17
C GLY A 69 -8.20 -13.93 15.07
N ALA A 70 -6.88 -13.92 15.14
CA ALA A 70 -6.15 -12.97 15.97
C ALA A 70 -6.35 -11.53 15.49
N LYS A 71 -6.52 -10.60 16.45
CA LYS A 71 -6.55 -9.16 16.17
C LYS A 71 -5.24 -8.70 15.53
N ASP A 72 -5.32 -7.68 14.68
CA ASP A 72 -4.16 -7.10 13.99
C ASP A 72 -3.40 -8.09 13.08
N SER A 73 -4.03 -9.20 12.68
CA SER A 73 -3.47 -10.19 11.77
C SER A 73 -4.22 -10.25 10.43
N ASN A 74 -3.70 -11.01 9.47
CA ASN A 74 -4.43 -11.35 8.22
C ASN A 74 -5.72 -12.15 8.45
N THR A 75 -5.93 -12.64 9.68
CA THR A 75 -7.14 -13.34 10.11
C THR A 75 -8.07 -12.47 10.96
N ASP A 76 -7.74 -11.19 11.16
CA ASP A 76 -8.57 -10.29 11.94
C ASP A 76 -9.96 -10.13 11.31
N GLY A 77 -10.99 -10.19 12.16
CA GLY A 77 -12.39 -10.21 11.76
C GLY A 77 -12.90 -11.56 11.26
N LEU A 78 -12.06 -12.60 11.13
CA LEU A 78 -12.51 -13.94 10.77
C LEU A 78 -13.11 -14.65 11.97
N ARG A 79 -14.26 -15.29 11.73
CA ARG A 79 -15.00 -16.08 12.71
C ARG A 79 -15.45 -17.37 12.05
N LEU A 80 -14.92 -18.49 12.52
CA LEU A 80 -15.22 -19.82 12.01
C LEU A 80 -15.97 -20.61 13.08
N PHE A 81 -17.01 -21.32 12.67
CA PHE A 81 -17.72 -22.24 13.56
C PHE A 81 -17.19 -23.64 13.29
N VAL A 82 -16.53 -24.23 14.28
CA VAL A 82 -15.87 -25.53 14.19
C VAL A 82 -16.76 -26.59 14.81
N THR A 83 -17.14 -27.58 14.01
CA THR A 83 -17.97 -28.72 14.44
C THR A 83 -17.20 -30.04 14.49
N LEU A 84 -15.88 -30.00 14.27
CA LEU A 84 -15.01 -31.17 14.31
C LEU A 84 -14.87 -31.67 15.75
N SER A 85 -14.87 -32.98 15.92
CA SER A 85 -14.54 -33.66 17.17
C SER A 85 -13.08 -34.12 17.16
N GLU A 86 -12.53 -34.52 18.31
CA GLU A 86 -11.14 -35.03 18.40
C GLU A 86 -10.88 -36.19 17.43
N ASP A 87 -11.88 -37.04 17.19
CA ASP A 87 -11.81 -38.17 16.27
C ASP A 87 -11.77 -37.75 14.79
N ASP A 88 -12.20 -36.51 14.48
CA ASP A 88 -12.21 -35.96 13.13
C ASP A 88 -10.92 -35.18 12.80
N LEU A 89 -10.04 -34.97 13.79
CA LEU A 89 -8.80 -34.22 13.60
C LEU A 89 -7.80 -35.02 12.77
N VAL A 90 -7.12 -34.34 11.87
CA VAL A 90 -6.01 -34.87 11.08
C VAL A 90 -4.70 -34.16 11.45
N ASP A 91 -3.56 -34.82 11.24
CA ASP A 91 -2.24 -34.22 11.46
C ASP A 91 -1.93 -33.04 10.50
N GLU A 92 -2.81 -32.80 9.51
CA GLU A 92 -2.66 -31.78 8.48
C GLU A 92 -3.74 -30.67 8.58
N GLN A 93 -4.01 -29.99 7.47
CA GLN A 93 -4.89 -28.82 7.44
C GLN A 93 -6.36 -29.24 7.36
N GLU A 94 -7.11 -29.00 8.45
CA GLU A 94 -8.52 -29.42 8.61
C GLU A 94 -9.48 -28.88 7.54
N ALA A 95 -9.28 -27.62 7.11
CA ALA A 95 -10.15 -26.98 6.14
C ALA A 95 -9.45 -25.86 5.39
N THR A 96 -9.76 -25.73 4.09
CA THR A 96 -9.39 -24.56 3.29
C THR A 96 -10.59 -23.64 3.13
N VAL A 97 -10.54 -22.45 3.73
CA VAL A 97 -11.60 -21.44 3.60
C VAL A 97 -11.17 -20.37 2.59
N ILE A 98 -11.85 -20.32 1.44
CA ILE A 98 -11.60 -19.30 0.41
C ILE A 98 -12.51 -18.10 0.66
N ILE A 99 -11.93 -17.00 1.13
CA ILE A 99 -12.67 -15.76 1.39
C ILE A 99 -12.56 -14.84 0.19
N SER A 100 -13.70 -14.54 -0.43
CA SER A 100 -13.75 -13.57 -1.52
C SER A 100 -14.14 -12.18 -0.99
N LYS A 101 -13.28 -11.18 -1.23
CA LYS A 101 -13.61 -9.77 -0.95
C LYS A 101 -14.68 -9.29 -1.94
N GLY A 102 -15.74 -8.69 -1.42
CA GLY A 102 -16.82 -8.10 -2.21
C GLY A 102 -16.34 -6.93 -3.09
N VAL A 103 -17.18 -6.54 -4.07
CA VAL A 103 -16.85 -5.50 -5.06
C VAL A 103 -16.52 -4.15 -4.40
N ALA A 104 -17.24 -3.77 -3.34
CA ALA A 104 -17.00 -2.51 -2.61
C ALA A 104 -15.60 -2.44 -1.97
N VAL A 105 -15.14 -3.55 -1.37
CA VAL A 105 -13.79 -3.61 -0.77
C VAL A 105 -12.71 -3.55 -1.84
N LYS A 106 -12.92 -4.20 -2.99
CA LYS A 106 -12.01 -4.12 -4.14
C LYS A 106 -11.95 -2.70 -4.71
N LEU A 107 -13.08 -2.00 -4.77
CA LEU A 107 -13.15 -0.61 -5.22
C LEU A 107 -12.44 0.33 -4.25
N GLY A 108 -12.66 0.18 -2.93
CA GLY A 108 -11.96 0.94 -1.89
C GLY A 108 -10.43 0.84 -2.03
N HIS A 109 -9.91 -0.39 -2.06
CA HIS A 109 -8.46 -0.60 -2.27
C HIS A 109 -7.92 0.01 -3.58
N LYS A 110 -8.73 0.03 -4.65
CA LYS A 110 -8.32 0.66 -5.91
C LYS A 110 -8.29 2.18 -5.80
N LEU A 111 -9.27 2.77 -5.13
CA LEU A 111 -9.33 4.21 -4.87
C LEU A 111 -8.17 4.65 -3.96
N ASP A 112 -7.87 3.87 -2.92
CA ASP A 112 -6.72 4.13 -2.03
C ASP A 112 -5.41 4.15 -2.82
N LYS A 113 -5.19 3.15 -3.70
CA LYS A 113 -3.99 3.09 -4.54
C LYS A 113 -3.92 4.22 -5.58
N LEU A 114 -5.06 4.72 -6.05
CA LEU A 114 -5.09 5.86 -6.97
C LEU A 114 -4.81 7.18 -6.27
N ASN A 115 -5.28 7.32 -5.03
CA ASN A 115 -5.18 8.53 -4.22
C ASN A 115 -4.00 8.52 -3.23
N ASP A 116 -3.13 7.51 -3.32
CA ASP A 116 -1.93 7.42 -2.50
C ASP A 116 -1.05 8.67 -2.72
N PRO A 117 -0.76 9.45 -1.67
CA PRO A 117 -0.02 10.71 -1.79
C PRO A 117 1.46 10.52 -2.14
N LEU A 118 2.00 9.31 -1.98
CA LEU A 118 3.41 8.99 -2.27
C LEU A 118 3.57 8.39 -3.67
N ASP A 119 2.79 7.36 -4.00
CA ASP A 119 2.96 6.57 -5.24
C ASP A 119 1.71 6.49 -6.13
N GLY A 120 0.66 7.24 -5.79
CA GLY A 120 -0.59 7.28 -6.52
C GLY A 120 -0.39 7.67 -7.98
N ASN A 121 -1.18 7.05 -8.87
CA ASN A 121 -1.10 7.33 -10.30
C ASN A 121 -1.33 8.82 -10.62
N VAL A 122 -2.15 9.51 -9.81
CA VAL A 122 -2.42 10.95 -9.95
C VAL A 122 -1.15 11.76 -9.63
N LYS A 123 -0.48 11.45 -8.51
CA LYS A 123 0.77 12.11 -8.11
C LYS A 123 1.85 11.95 -9.16
N ARG A 124 2.05 10.73 -9.70
CA ARG A 124 3.01 10.47 -10.78
C ARG A 124 2.72 11.29 -12.03
N ALA A 125 1.47 11.38 -12.45
CA ALA A 125 1.09 12.22 -13.59
C ALA A 125 1.38 13.72 -13.32
N THR A 126 1.11 14.21 -12.11
CA THR A 126 1.44 15.58 -11.71
C THR A 126 2.95 15.84 -11.70
N ASP A 127 3.74 14.90 -11.21
CA ASP A 127 5.20 15.01 -11.15
C ASP A 127 5.82 14.99 -12.55
N ASP A 128 5.33 14.14 -13.44
CA ASP A 128 5.77 14.10 -14.83
C ASP A 128 5.49 15.42 -15.55
N ILE A 129 4.28 15.97 -15.39
CA ILE A 129 3.92 17.27 -15.97
C ILE A 129 4.80 18.39 -15.38
N THR A 130 5.01 18.40 -14.06
CA THR A 130 5.84 19.40 -13.38
C THR A 130 7.30 19.32 -13.82
N GLY A 131 7.82 18.10 -14.02
CA GLY A 131 9.16 17.86 -14.56
C GLY A 131 9.29 18.33 -16.00
N GLN A 132 8.28 18.11 -16.84
CA GLN A 132 8.24 18.64 -18.20
C GLN A 132 8.23 20.17 -18.23
N MET A 133 7.43 20.81 -17.36
CA MET A 133 7.39 22.27 -17.24
C MET A 133 8.77 22.83 -16.87
N THR A 134 9.42 22.24 -15.87
CA THR A 134 10.78 22.66 -15.45
C THR A 134 11.80 22.50 -16.58
N SER A 135 11.74 21.39 -17.32
CA SER A 135 12.60 21.17 -18.49
C SER A 135 12.37 22.22 -19.59
N PHE A 136 11.12 22.61 -19.84
CA PHE A 136 10.81 23.68 -20.80
C PHE A 136 11.34 25.04 -20.33
N ASP A 137 11.19 25.37 -19.05
CA ASP A 137 11.71 26.62 -18.48
C ASP A 137 13.24 26.72 -18.63
N GLU A 138 13.95 25.62 -18.37
CA GLU A 138 15.39 25.58 -18.59
C GLU A 138 15.76 25.75 -20.07
N GLN A 139 15.01 25.12 -20.99
CA GLN A 139 15.24 25.25 -22.43
C GLN A 139 15.04 26.70 -22.90
N ILE A 140 13.98 27.35 -22.41
CA ILE A 140 13.68 28.76 -22.68
C ILE A 140 14.82 29.64 -22.16
N SER A 141 15.28 29.42 -20.93
CA SER A 141 16.40 30.15 -20.33
C SER A 141 17.69 30.01 -21.17
N ARG A 142 18.02 28.79 -21.61
CA ARG A 142 19.16 28.53 -22.50
C ARG A 142 19.00 29.23 -23.85
N LEU A 143 17.80 29.23 -24.43
CA LEU A 143 17.52 29.90 -25.70
C LEU A 143 17.68 31.43 -25.58
N ASN A 144 17.15 32.03 -24.52
CA ASN A 144 17.28 33.46 -24.25
C ASN A 144 18.75 33.86 -24.11
N LYS A 145 19.54 33.10 -23.34
CA LYS A 145 20.99 33.35 -23.20
C LYS A 145 21.74 33.26 -24.54
N ARG A 146 21.36 32.31 -25.41
CA ARG A 146 21.92 32.18 -26.77
C ARG A 146 21.50 33.35 -27.66
N ALA A 147 20.25 33.80 -27.58
CA ALA A 147 19.76 34.94 -28.33
C ALA A 147 20.51 36.23 -27.96
N ASP A 148 20.70 36.48 -26.66
CA ASP A 148 21.47 37.62 -26.17
C ASP A 148 22.92 37.57 -26.62
N THR A 149 23.58 36.41 -26.50
CA THR A 149 24.95 36.24 -26.97
C THR A 149 25.06 36.51 -28.47
N LYS A 150 24.10 36.04 -29.27
CA LYS A 150 24.05 36.32 -30.72
C LYS A 150 23.86 37.81 -30.98
N ARG A 151 22.95 38.48 -30.26
CA ARG A 151 22.70 39.92 -30.36
C ARG A 151 23.97 40.72 -30.08
N THR A 152 24.63 40.47 -28.95
CA THR A 152 25.89 41.14 -28.59
C THR A 152 26.98 40.90 -29.64
N ARG A 153 27.10 39.68 -30.16
CA ARG A 153 28.07 39.37 -31.22
C ARG A 153 27.78 40.12 -32.51
N LEU A 154 26.51 40.21 -32.91
CA LEU A 154 26.10 40.98 -34.10
C LEU A 154 26.36 42.48 -33.92
N GLN A 155 26.05 43.04 -32.75
CA GLN A 155 26.36 44.44 -32.42
C GLN A 155 27.86 44.73 -32.51
N ARG A 156 28.71 43.85 -31.94
CA ARG A 156 30.18 43.98 -32.06
C ARG A 156 30.66 43.88 -33.50
N LYS A 157 30.10 42.97 -34.30
CA LYS A 157 30.41 42.85 -35.73
C LYS A 157 30.04 44.11 -36.49
N PHE A 158 28.85 44.66 -36.25
CA PHE A 158 28.40 45.92 -36.85
C PHE A 158 29.33 47.09 -36.50
N ALA A 159 29.67 47.27 -35.21
CA ALA A 159 30.59 48.31 -34.78
C ALA A 159 31.98 48.17 -35.43
N LYS A 160 32.48 46.94 -35.57
CA LYS A 160 33.74 46.67 -36.28
C LYS A 160 33.64 47.04 -37.76
N LEU A 161 32.57 46.62 -38.44
CA LEU A 161 32.32 46.95 -39.85
C LEU A 161 32.22 48.46 -40.07
N ASP A 162 31.57 49.19 -39.18
CA ASP A 162 31.47 50.64 -39.23
C ASP A 162 32.85 51.31 -39.06
N SER A 163 33.65 50.84 -38.08
CA SER A 163 35.03 51.32 -37.90
C SER A 163 35.94 51.04 -39.11
N THR A 164 35.72 49.91 -39.80
CA THR A 164 36.48 49.57 -41.02
C THR A 164 36.02 50.40 -42.20
N MET A 165 34.72 50.66 -42.32
CA MET A 165 34.17 51.53 -43.36
C MET A 165 34.69 52.97 -43.21
N GLY A 166 34.72 53.49 -41.98
CA GLY A 166 35.32 54.80 -41.68
C GLY A 166 36.81 54.86 -42.07
N ARG A 167 37.58 53.82 -41.74
CA ARG A 167 39.00 53.71 -42.16
C ARG A 167 39.15 53.64 -43.67
N LEU A 168 38.35 52.83 -44.37
CA LEU A 168 38.38 52.72 -45.82
C LEU A 168 38.03 54.05 -46.50
N LYS A 169 37.02 54.79 -45.98
CA LYS A 169 36.70 56.14 -46.47
C LYS A 169 37.88 57.10 -46.28
N SER A 170 38.53 57.10 -45.11
CA SER A 170 39.71 57.95 -44.88
C SER A 170 40.89 57.62 -45.80
N GLN A 171 41.13 56.33 -46.07
CA GLN A 171 42.15 55.88 -47.02
C GLN A 171 41.80 56.29 -48.45
N GLN A 172 40.54 56.15 -48.86
CA GLN A 172 40.07 56.62 -50.17
C GLN A 172 40.28 58.13 -50.34
N SER A 173 39.92 58.94 -49.33
CA SER A 173 40.16 60.38 -49.36
C SER A 173 41.65 60.72 -49.48
N TYR A 174 42.52 60.01 -48.76
CA TYR A 174 43.98 60.21 -48.83
C TYR A 174 44.54 59.87 -50.22
N ILE A 175 44.15 58.73 -50.81
CA ILE A 175 44.58 58.33 -52.15
C ILE A 175 44.10 59.34 -53.20
N THR A 176 42.84 59.79 -53.11
CA THR A 176 42.31 60.83 -54.01
C THR A 176 43.12 62.12 -53.91
N GLN A 177 43.47 62.55 -52.69
CA GLN A 177 44.23 63.78 -52.46
C GLN A 177 45.67 63.66 -53.00
N GLN A 178 46.32 62.51 -52.82
CA GLN A 178 47.63 62.22 -53.42
C GLN A 178 47.57 62.19 -54.95
N LEU A 179 46.56 61.55 -55.53
CA LEU A 179 46.38 61.48 -56.98
C LEU A 179 46.15 62.88 -57.57
N SER A 180 45.31 63.70 -56.92
CA SER A 180 45.11 65.10 -57.29
C SER A 180 46.42 65.90 -57.21
N ALA A 181 47.22 65.73 -56.15
CA ALA A 181 48.51 66.40 -56.02
C ALA A 181 49.51 65.98 -57.12
N MET A 182 49.56 64.69 -57.49
CA MET A 182 50.38 64.20 -58.60
C MET A 182 49.91 64.72 -59.97
N SER A 183 48.59 64.87 -60.17
CA SER A 183 48.03 65.44 -61.40
C SER A 183 48.23 66.96 -61.51
N GLY A 184 48.26 67.67 -60.37
CA GLY A 184 48.56 69.11 -60.31
C GLY A 184 50.05 69.42 -60.48
N ALA A 185 50.94 68.58 -59.94
CA ALA A 185 52.40 68.74 -60.07
C ALA A 185 52.92 68.52 -61.51
N ARG A 186 52.16 67.84 -62.38
CA ARG A 186 52.48 67.71 -63.81
C ARG A 186 52.06 68.92 -64.67
N LYS A 187 51.39 69.91 -64.09
CA LYS A 187 50.86 71.08 -64.80
C LYS A 187 51.59 72.39 -64.48
N SER A 188 52.77 72.31 -63.85
CA SER A 188 53.72 73.40 -63.67
C SER A 188 54.99 73.15 -64.48
#